data_AF-A0A4Y2UK44-F1
#
_entry.id   AF-A0A4Y2UK44-F1
#
_cell.length_a   1.000
_cell.length_b   1.000
_cell.length_c   1.000
_cell.angle_alpha   90.00
_cell.angle_beta   90.00
_cell.angle_gamma   90.00
#
_symmetry.space_group_name_H-M   'P 1'
#
loop_
_entity.id
_entity.type
_entity.pdbx_description
1 polymer ?
#
loop_
_entity_poly.entity_id
_entity_poly.type
_entity_poly.pdbx_seq_one_letter_code
_entity_poly.pdbx_strand_id
1 'polypeptide(L)'
;MKSVSTDDVLYGRYKDFISADNRNSLYFRILGDEKNKTLTVDGVGVKAAAIQADIGAVDGMVHVIDRLLGMPYQTVYLKLASDPDL
;
A
#
# COMPACT_ATOMS: atom_id res chain seq x y z
N MET A 1 7.10 15.68 6.86
CA MET A 1 5.78 15.05 6.66
C MET A 1 5.79 13.67 7.33
N LYS A 2 4.64 13.08 7.67
CA LYS A 2 4.64 11.71 8.19
C LYS A 2 4.87 10.74 7.01
N SER A 3 5.95 9.98 7.06
CA SER A 3 6.19 8.86 6.15
C SER A 3 5.64 7.56 6.73
N VAL A 4 5.44 6.57 5.87
CA VAL A 4 5.03 5.21 6.25
C VAL A 4 6.19 4.28 5.93
N SER A 5 6.68 3.52 6.90
CA SER A 5 7.65 2.43 6.68
C SER A 5 6.97 1.06 6.77
N THR A 6 7.63 0.01 6.31
CA THR A 6 7.12 -1.36 6.43
C THR A 6 6.90 -1.75 7.90
N ASP A 7 7.82 -1.38 8.79
CA ASP A 7 7.72 -1.66 10.22
C ASP A 7 6.56 -0.91 10.88
N ASP A 8 6.33 0.33 10.48
CA ASP A 8 5.22 1.14 10.96
C ASP A 8 3.86 0.49 10.68
N VAL A 9 3.70 -0.08 9.47
CA VAL A 9 2.49 -0.82 9.08
C VAL A 9 2.41 -2.15 9.83
N LEU A 10 3.54 -2.86 9.97
CA LEU A 10 3.61 -4.14 10.68
C LEU A 10 3.18 -4.02 12.14
N TYR A 11 3.66 -3.00 12.85
CA TYR A 11 3.32 -2.75 14.25
C TYR A 11 1.98 -2.01 14.42
N GLY A 12 1.23 -1.82 13.33
CA GLY A 12 -0.10 -1.22 13.35
C GLY A 12 -0.13 0.26 13.75
N ARG A 13 1.00 0.96 13.67
CA ARG A 13 1.09 2.40 13.95
C ARG A 13 0.34 3.22 12.91
N TYR A 14 0.28 2.69 11.70
CA TYR A 14 -0.20 3.38 10.51
C TYR A 14 -0.89 2.36 9.60
N LYS A 15 -2.19 2.57 9.30
CA LYS A 15 -3.00 1.67 8.47
C LYS A 15 -3.62 2.38 7.28
N ASP A 16 -4.08 3.61 7.49
CA ASP A 16 -4.72 4.45 6.49
C ASP A 16 -4.06 5.83 6.42
N PHE A 17 -3.91 6.35 5.21
CA PHE A 17 -3.42 7.69 4.94
C PHE A 17 -4.26 8.36 3.87
N ILE A 18 -4.48 9.66 4.03
CA ILE A 18 -5.06 10.47 2.96
C ILE A 18 -3.95 10.77 1.95
N SER A 19 -4.21 10.53 0.67
CA SER A 19 -3.28 10.85 -0.41
C SER A 19 -3.05 12.36 -0.52
N ALA A 20 -1.97 12.74 -1.20
CA ALA A 20 -1.58 14.14 -1.36
C ALA A 20 -2.65 15.03 -2.03
N ASP A 21 -3.57 14.43 -2.79
CA ASP A 21 -4.71 15.14 -3.40
C ASP A 21 -5.86 15.46 -2.42
N ASN A 22 -5.75 15.00 -1.17
CA ASN A 22 -6.75 15.12 -0.11
C ASN A 22 -8.16 14.59 -0.48
N ARG A 23 -8.22 13.63 -1.40
CA ARG A 23 -9.50 13.06 -1.89
C ARG A 23 -9.57 11.56 -1.73
N ASN A 24 -8.44 10.86 -1.82
CA ASN A 24 -8.41 9.41 -1.76
C ASN A 24 -7.74 8.92 -0.47
N SER A 25 -8.18 7.76 0.00
CA SER A 25 -7.52 7.05 1.09
C SER A 25 -6.64 5.94 0.52
N LEU A 26 -5.47 5.78 1.11
CA LEU A 26 -4.52 4.70 0.86
C LEU A 26 -4.49 3.81 2.10
N TYR A 27 -4.64 2.51 1.89
CA TYR A 27 -4.63 1.51 2.95
C TYR A 27 -3.41 0.64 2.80
N PHE A 28 -2.62 0.49 3.86
CA PHE A 28 -1.39 -0.29 3.84
C PHE A 28 -1.57 -1.60 4.62
N ARG A 29 -0.97 -2.67 4.08
CA ARG A 29 -0.99 -3.99 4.71
C ARG A 29 0.32 -4.71 4.46
N ILE A 30 0.79 -5.48 5.43
CA ILE A 30 1.89 -6.42 5.24
C ILE A 30 1.31 -7.79 4.90
N LEU A 31 1.78 -8.39 3.82
CA LEU A 31 1.49 -9.78 3.45
C LEU A 31 2.75 -10.63 3.58
N GLY A 32 2.56 -11.92 3.82
CA GLY A 32 3.64 -12.90 3.94
C GLY A 32 4.13 -13.14 5.37
N ASP A 33 5.10 -14.05 5.50
CA ASP A 33 5.63 -14.52 6.79
C ASP A 33 6.77 -13.65 7.31
N GLU A 34 7.29 -13.95 8.50
CA GLU A 34 8.37 -13.19 9.14
C GLU A 34 9.60 -12.96 8.25
N LYS A 35 9.90 -13.91 7.35
CA LYS A 35 11.06 -13.86 6.45
C LYS A 35 10.78 -13.19 5.10
N ASN A 36 9.52 -13.15 4.66
CA ASN A 36 9.13 -12.69 3.32
C ASN A 36 7.94 -11.72 3.44
N LYS A 37 8.17 -10.59 4.11
CA LYS A 37 7.18 -9.53 4.26
C LYS A 37 7.12 -8.70 2.99
N THR A 38 5.93 -8.50 2.46
CA THR A 38 5.66 -7.62 1.32
C THR A 38 4.72 -6.52 1.78
N LEU A 39 5.16 -5.27 1.69
CA LEU A 39 4.29 -4.11 1.87
C LEU A 39 3.35 -4.02 0.68
N THR A 40 2.06 -3.93 0.95
CA THR A 40 1.02 -3.71 -0.05
C THR A 40 0.25 -2.45 0.27
N VAL A 41 -0.23 -1.79 -0.78
CA VAL A 41 -1.06 -0.60 -0.71
C VAL A 41 -2.30 -0.80 -1.56
N ASP A 42 -3.47 -0.52 -1.00
CA ASP A 42 -4.73 -0.43 -1.72
C ASP A 42 -5.15 1.04 -1.82
N GLY A 43 -5.41 1.50 -3.03
CA GLY A 43 -5.79 2.87 -3.29
C GLY A 43 -6.54 3.00 -4.61
N VAL A 44 -7.67 3.70 -4.57
CA VAL A 44 -8.47 4.05 -5.76
C VAL A 44 -8.79 2.81 -6.63
N GLY A 45 -9.15 1.70 -5.98
CA GLY A 45 -9.54 0.45 -6.64
C GLY A 45 -8.39 -0.43 -7.14
N VAL A 46 -7.13 -0.04 -6.87
CA VAL A 46 -5.95 -0.80 -7.28
C VAL A 46 -5.17 -1.26 -6.05
N LYS A 47 -4.90 -2.56 -5.98
CA LYS A 47 -3.99 -3.18 -5.01
C LYS A 47 -2.61 -3.32 -5.65
N ALA A 48 -1.59 -2.72 -5.05
CA ALA A 48 -0.21 -2.76 -5.52
C ALA A 48 0.71 -3.32 -4.43
N ALA A 49 1.78 -3.99 -4.84
CA ALA A 49 2.83 -4.50 -3.95
C ALA A 49 4.10 -3.68 -4.12
N ALA A 50 4.75 -3.36 -3.01
CA ALA A 50 6.06 -2.72 -3.03
C ALA A 50 7.12 -3.75 -3.46
N ILE A 51 7.72 -3.53 -4.63
CA ILE A 51 8.85 -4.31 -5.12
C ILE A 51 10.17 -3.86 -4.48
N GLN A 52 10.20 -2.62 -4.00
CA GLN A 52 11.28 -2.07 -3.20
C GLN A 52 10.68 -1.12 -2.16
N ALA A 53 10.77 -1.48 -0.89
CA ALA A 53 10.26 -0.70 0.22
C ALA A 53 11.39 -0.02 1.01
N ASP A 54 11.02 0.98 1.81
CA ASP A 54 11.87 1.63 2.83
C ASP A 54 13.13 2.32 2.25
N ILE A 55 13.00 2.96 1.09
CA ILE A 55 14.07 3.80 0.54
C ILE A 55 14.03 5.14 1.29
N GLY A 56 15.06 5.41 2.10
CA GLY A 56 15.18 6.66 2.84
C GLY A 56 15.27 7.89 1.92
N ALA A 57 14.48 8.92 2.24
CA ALA A 57 14.52 10.24 1.60
C ALA A 57 14.69 11.34 2.66
N VAL A 58 15.06 12.55 2.23
CA VAL A 58 15.36 13.68 3.13
C VAL A 58 14.20 13.96 4.10
N ASP A 59 12.96 13.89 3.62
CA ASP A 59 11.75 14.21 4.40
C ASP A 59 10.74 13.05 4.47
N GLY A 60 11.19 11.82 4.23
CA GLY A 60 10.29 10.65 4.31
C GLY A 60 10.86 9.36 3.73
N MET A 61 9.97 8.54 3.17
CA MET A 61 10.28 7.23 2.59
C MET A 61 9.72 7.12 1.18
N VAL A 62 10.45 6.44 0.30
CA VAL A 62 10.00 6.07 -1.05
C VAL A 62 9.79 4.57 -1.11
N HIS A 63 8.65 4.17 -1.66
CA HIS A 63 8.31 2.78 -1.96
C HIS A 63 8.05 2.67 -3.46
N VAL A 64 8.73 1.74 -4.12
CA VAL A 64 8.51 1.42 -5.53
C VAL A 64 7.47 0.30 -5.59
N ILE A 65 6.37 0.56 -6.29
CA ILE A 65 5.23 -0.36 -6.41
C ILE A 65 5.11 -0.94 -7.82
N ASP A 66 4.53 -2.12 -7.93
CA ASP A 66 4.38 -2.85 -9.20
C ASP A 66 3.20 -2.36 -10.08
N ARG A 67 2.32 -1.49 -9.57
CA ARG A 67 1.11 -1.04 -10.27
C ARG A 67 0.80 0.43 -10.01
N LEU A 68 0.20 1.08 -11.00
CA LEU A 68 -0.27 2.47 -10.90
C LEU A 68 -1.62 2.53 -10.18
N LEU A 69 -1.71 3.35 -9.14
CA LEU A 69 -2.96 3.58 -8.42
C LEU A 69 -3.95 4.38 -9.28
N GLY A 70 -5.23 4.05 -9.17
CA GLY A 70 -6.30 4.71 -9.95
C GLY A 70 -6.41 4.27 -11.40
N MET A 71 -5.61 3.29 -11.85
CA MET A 71 -5.75 2.64 -13.15
C MET A 71 -6.20 1.18 -12.96
N PRO A 72 -7.52 0.90 -12.95
CA PRO A 72 -8.02 -0.45 -12.75
C PRO A 72 -7.54 -1.41 -13.82
N TYR A 73 -7.00 -2.56 -13.40
CA TYR A 73 -6.53 -3.63 -14.28
C TYR A 73 -7.32 -4.93 -14.10
N GLN A 74 -8.31 -4.92 -13.21
CA GLN A 74 -9.15 -6.06 -12.88
C GLN A 74 -10.62 -5.71 -13.07
N THR A 75 -11.42 -6.73 -13.38
CA THR A 75 -12.89 -6.60 -13.35
C THR A 75 -13.38 -6.56 -11.91
N VAL A 76 -14.61 -6.07 -11.71
CA VAL A 76 -15.25 -6.02 -10.39
C VAL A 76 -15.27 -7.41 -9.72
N TYR A 77 -15.58 -8.46 -10.50
CA TYR A 77 -15.59 -9.84 -10.00
C TYR A 77 -14.22 -10.27 -9.42
N LEU A 78 -13.12 -9.96 -10.12
CA LEU A 78 -11.78 -10.32 -9.67
C LEU A 78 -11.35 -9.51 -8.44
N LYS A 79 -11.75 -8.24 -8.36
CA LYS A 79 -11.48 -7.40 -7.18
C LYS A 79 -12.20 -7.93 -5.94
N LEU A 80 -13.47 -8.32 -6.05
CA LEU A 80 -14.23 -8.95 -4.96
C LEU A 80 -13.64 -10.30 -4.54
N ALA A 81 -13.19 -11.12 -5.49
CA ALA A 81 -12.58 -12.41 -5.18
C ALA A 81 -11.20 -12.30 -4.52
N SER A 82 -10.45 -11.23 -4.80
CA SER A 82 -9.06 -11.05 -4.33
C SER A 82 -8.93 -10.16 -3.10
N ASP A 83 -10.03 -9.57 -2.62
CA ASP A 83 -10.02 -8.64 -1.51
C ASP A 83 -11.03 -9.05 -0.43
N PRO A 84 -10.57 -9.68 0.66
CA PRO A 84 -11.47 -10.20 1.69
C PRO A 84 -12.10 -9.12 2.58
N ASP A 85 -11.63 -7.87 2.51
CA ASP A 85 -12.09 -6.75 3.35
C ASP A 85 -13.05 -5.79 2.61
N LEU A 86 -13.48 -6.16 1.40
CA LEU A 86 -14.43 -5.40 0.57
C LEU A 86 -15.89 -5.74 0.90
#